data_AF-A0A5K3FQH8-F1
#
_entry.id   AF-A0A5K3FQH8-F1
#
_cell.length_a   1.000
_cell.length_b   1.000
_cell.length_c   1.000
_cell.angle_alpha   90.00
_cell.angle_beta   90.00
_cell.angle_gamma   90.00
#
_symmetry.space_group_name_H-M   'P 1'
#
loop_
_entity.id
_entity.type
_entity.pdbx_description
1 polymer ?
#
loop_
_entity_poly.entity_id
_entity_poly.type
_entity_poly.pdbx_seq_one_letter_code
_entity_poly.pdbx_strand_id
1 'polypeptide(L)'
;MEALAVDWVSRCLLHYPNTTIYPQFNGTGQTLQAFASEKPKFTSGVHFAHEAFKYNYDKNICCGSCRNYKLVIRASATEVGCAMQRCYQFGQLMKPLYLLSCVFNNA
;
A
#
# COMPACT_ATOMS: atom_id res chain seq x y z
N MET A 1 6.69 -3.85 10.85
CA MET A 1 6.40 -3.29 9.51
C MET A 1 6.10 -1.78 9.46
N GLU A 2 5.52 -1.16 10.51
CA GLU A 2 5.12 0.26 10.48
C GLU A 2 6.27 1.24 10.16
N ALA A 3 7.46 1.03 10.71
CA ALA A 3 8.63 1.87 10.42
C ALA A 3 8.97 1.93 8.92
N LEU A 4 8.82 0.82 8.19
CA LEU A 4 9.00 0.78 6.74
C LEU A 4 7.90 1.54 6.01
N ALA A 5 6.66 1.45 6.50
CA ALA A 5 5.56 2.24 5.96
C ALA A 5 5.84 3.74 6.14
N VAL A 6 6.30 4.17 7.33
CA VAL A 6 6.68 5.56 7.64
C VAL A 6 7.80 6.03 6.71
N ASP A 7 8.88 5.24 6.55
CA ASP A 7 9.97 5.53 5.63
C ASP A 7 9.44 5.79 4.21
N TRP A 8 8.58 4.91 3.68
CA TRP A 8 8.07 5.06 2.33
C TRP A 8 7.16 6.27 2.15
N VAL A 9 6.16 6.46 3.02
CA VAL A 9 5.19 7.55 2.84
C VAL A 9 5.80 8.93 3.03
N SER A 10 6.87 9.05 3.84
CA SER A 10 7.61 10.30 4.04
C SER A 10 8.21 10.87 2.76
N ARG A 11 8.49 10.00 1.77
CA ARG A 11 9.08 10.37 0.48
C ARG A 11 8.05 10.95 -0.50
N CYS A 12 6.76 10.80 -0.20
CA CYS A 12 5.67 11.29 -1.05
C CYS A 12 5.70 10.77 -2.50
N LEU A 13 6.08 9.50 -2.67
CA LEU A 13 6.17 8.83 -3.97
C LEU A 13 4.98 7.89 -4.19
N LEU A 14 4.27 8.04 -5.30
CA LEU A 14 3.13 7.18 -5.67
C LEU A 14 3.56 5.99 -6.53
N HIS A 15 4.62 5.30 -6.12
CA HIS A 15 5.04 4.03 -6.71
C HIS A 15 5.62 3.13 -5.62
N TYR A 16 5.81 1.84 -5.92
CA TYR A 16 6.41 0.89 -4.99
C TYR A 16 7.95 1.07 -4.92
N PRO A 17 8.60 0.70 -3.80
CA PRO A 17 10.05 0.72 -3.66
C PRO A 17 10.73 -0.23 -4.64
N ASN A 18 11.80 0.26 -5.27
CA ASN A 18 12.75 -0.61 -5.95
C ASN A 18 13.67 -1.23 -4.88
N THR A 19 13.60 -2.55 -4.71
CA THR A 19 14.34 -3.26 -3.65
C THR A 19 15.86 -3.31 -3.88
N THR A 20 16.35 -3.03 -5.08
CA THR A 20 17.79 -2.85 -5.33
C THR A 20 18.29 -1.53 -4.75
N ILE A 21 17.44 -0.48 -4.75
CA ILE A 21 17.77 0.85 -4.21
C ILE A 21 17.41 0.94 -2.73
N TYR A 22 16.32 0.29 -2.33
CA TYR A 22 15.77 0.30 -0.98
C TYR A 22 15.69 -1.14 -0.44
N PRO A 23 16.84 -1.75 -0.10
CA PRO A 23 16.92 -3.16 0.28
C PRO A 23 16.15 -3.49 1.56
N GLN A 24 15.85 -2.51 2.41
CA GLN A 24 15.02 -2.69 3.60
C GLN A 24 13.59 -3.14 3.29
N PHE A 25 13.12 -3.00 2.05
CA PHE A 25 11.82 -3.50 1.60
C PHE A 25 11.89 -4.90 0.97
N ASN A 26 13.06 -5.54 0.94
CA ASN A 26 13.19 -6.87 0.35
C ASN A 26 12.39 -7.92 1.15
N GLY A 27 11.65 -8.79 0.45
CA GLY A 27 10.73 -9.76 1.06
C GLY A 27 9.52 -9.14 1.74
N THR A 28 9.26 -7.85 1.52
CA THR A 28 8.05 -7.16 2.02
C THR A 28 7.07 -6.87 0.91
N GLY A 29 5.80 -6.84 1.27
CA GLY A 29 4.72 -6.48 0.38
C GLY A 29 4.15 -5.15 0.78
N GLN A 30 3.69 -4.37 -0.18
CA GLN A 30 3.16 -3.06 0.09
C GLN A 30 1.86 -2.81 -0.66
N THR A 31 0.91 -2.21 0.05
CA THR A 31 -0.22 -1.49 -0.54
C THR A 31 0.04 0.00 -0.48
N LEU A 32 -0.44 0.74 -1.49
CA LEU A 32 -0.21 2.18 -1.62
C LEU A 32 -1.45 2.85 -2.17
N GLN A 33 -1.93 3.90 -1.50
CA GLN A 33 -3.13 4.64 -1.89
C GLN A 33 -2.92 6.14 -1.68
N ALA A 34 -3.48 6.93 -2.60
CA ALA A 34 -3.45 8.38 -2.55
C ALA A 34 -4.87 8.92 -2.41
N PHE A 35 -5.08 9.83 -1.47
CA PHE A 35 -6.39 10.45 -1.22
C PHE A 35 -6.25 11.96 -1.36
N ALA A 36 -7.03 12.55 -2.26
CA ALA A 36 -7.05 14.00 -2.43
C ALA A 36 -7.92 14.67 -1.37
N SER A 37 -7.46 15.79 -0.81
CA SER A 37 -8.16 16.65 0.17
C SER A 37 -8.46 16.05 1.53
N GLU A 38 -9.06 14.88 1.58
CA GLU A 38 -9.59 14.30 2.81
C GLU A 38 -8.63 13.26 3.39
N LYS A 39 -8.42 13.36 4.70
CA LYS A 39 -7.63 12.40 5.45
C LYS A 39 -8.40 11.07 5.49
N PRO A 40 -7.88 9.97 4.91
CA PRO A 40 -8.57 8.69 4.93
C PRO A 40 -8.69 8.13 6.36
N LYS A 41 -9.67 7.27 6.56
CA LYS A 41 -9.83 6.49 7.79
C LYS A 41 -8.84 5.32 7.80
N PHE A 42 -8.57 4.77 8.98
CA PHE A 42 -7.73 3.58 9.10
C PHE A 42 -8.25 2.40 8.24
N THR A 43 -9.57 2.24 8.14
CA THR A 43 -10.21 1.22 7.30
C THR A 43 -9.84 1.31 5.83
N SER A 44 -9.41 2.49 5.36
CA SER A 44 -8.87 2.65 4.01
C SER A 44 -7.61 1.82 3.79
N GLY A 45 -6.78 1.58 4.80
CA GLY A 45 -5.55 0.78 4.70
C GLY A 45 -5.79 -0.68 4.34
N VAL A 46 -6.98 -1.20 4.67
CA VAL A 46 -7.43 -2.57 4.42
C VAL A 46 -8.55 -2.65 3.38
N HIS A 47 -8.83 -1.54 2.67
CA HIS A 47 -9.94 -1.43 1.72
C HIS A 47 -9.87 -2.43 0.56
N PHE A 48 -8.71 -3.02 0.29
CA PHE A 48 -8.47 -3.97 -0.81
C PHE A 48 -9.22 -5.30 -0.71
N ALA A 49 -9.90 -5.58 0.41
CA ALA A 49 -10.83 -6.70 0.49
C ALA A 49 -11.88 -6.69 -0.62
N HIS A 50 -12.25 -5.51 -1.15
CA HIS A 50 -13.18 -5.40 -2.27
C HIS A 50 -12.63 -6.01 -3.57
N GLU A 51 -11.33 -6.23 -3.77
CA GLU A 51 -10.82 -6.87 -4.98
C GLU A 51 -11.10 -8.39 -5.00
N ALA A 52 -11.67 -8.96 -3.92
CA ALA A 52 -12.00 -10.39 -3.82
C ALA A 52 -12.87 -10.88 -4.97
N PHE A 53 -13.83 -10.08 -5.45
CA PHE A 53 -14.71 -10.48 -6.57
C PHE A 53 -13.96 -10.69 -7.89
N LYS A 54 -12.73 -10.16 -8.01
CA LYS A 54 -11.87 -10.31 -9.18
C LYS A 54 -11.00 -11.56 -9.10
N TYR A 55 -10.89 -12.21 -7.94
CA TYR A 55 -10.00 -13.34 -7.75
C TYR A 55 -10.77 -14.66 -7.77
N ASN A 56 -10.39 -15.54 -8.71
CA ASN A 56 -10.84 -16.93 -8.70
C ASN A 56 -9.84 -17.74 -7.88
N TYR A 57 -10.26 -18.18 -6.68
CA TYR A 57 -9.42 -18.93 -5.75
C TYR A 57 -8.95 -20.27 -6.33
N ASP A 58 -9.88 -21.06 -6.87
CA ASP A 58 -9.60 -22.42 -7.37
C ASP A 58 -8.57 -22.43 -8.50
N LYS A 59 -8.61 -21.41 -9.37
CA LYS A 59 -7.71 -21.28 -10.52
C LYS A 59 -6.49 -20.41 -10.23
N ASN A 60 -6.45 -19.71 -9.09
CA ASN A 60 -5.44 -18.70 -8.76
C ASN A 60 -5.28 -17.63 -9.85
N ILE A 61 -6.38 -17.22 -10.49
CA ILE A 61 -6.41 -16.25 -11.60
C ILE A 61 -7.18 -14.99 -11.18
N CYS A 62 -6.76 -13.85 -11.71
CA CYS A 62 -7.42 -12.57 -11.48
C CYS A 62 -8.04 -12.01 -12.77
N CYS A 63 -9.31 -11.63 -12.68
CA CYS A 63 -9.99 -10.84 -13.69
C CYS A 63 -9.69 -9.34 -13.43
N GLY A 64 -8.55 -8.88 -13.94
CA GLY A 64 -7.99 -7.55 -13.63
C GLY A 64 -7.03 -7.57 -12.42
N SER A 65 -6.86 -6.42 -11.76
CA SER A 65 -5.96 -6.33 -10.59
C SER A 65 -6.65 -6.83 -9.31
N CYS A 66 -5.97 -7.77 -8.66
CA CYS A 66 -6.29 -8.39 -7.37
C CYS A 66 -5.06 -8.42 -6.43
N ARG A 67 -3.97 -7.75 -6.82
CA ARG A 67 -2.64 -7.88 -6.19
C ARG A 67 -2.73 -7.53 -4.70
N ASN A 68 -3.46 -6.48 -4.38
CA ASN A 68 -3.55 -6.00 -3.01
C ASN A 68 -4.43 -6.92 -2.18
N TYR A 69 -5.52 -7.45 -2.74
CA TYR A 69 -6.28 -8.50 -2.07
C TYR A 69 -5.42 -9.71 -1.74
N LYS A 70 -4.69 -10.27 -2.73
CA LYS A 70 -3.80 -11.42 -2.49
C LYS A 70 -2.74 -11.15 -1.45
N LEU A 71 -2.27 -9.90 -1.35
CA LEU A 71 -1.33 -9.48 -0.31
C LEU A 71 -1.99 -9.45 1.07
N VAL A 72 -3.18 -8.85 1.18
CA VAL A 72 -3.93 -8.73 2.45
C VAL A 72 -4.32 -10.11 3.01
N ILE A 73 -4.67 -11.07 2.16
CA ILE A 73 -5.05 -12.43 2.57
C ILE A 73 -3.90 -13.44 2.58
N ARG A 74 -2.65 -12.98 2.41
CA ARG A 74 -1.49 -13.88 2.30
C ARG A 74 -1.21 -14.57 3.64
N ALA A 75 -1.32 -15.90 3.65
CA ALA A 75 -1.11 -16.70 4.86
C ALA A 75 0.31 -16.60 5.45
N SER A 76 1.34 -16.37 4.63
CA SER A 76 2.72 -16.20 5.12
C SER A 76 2.97 -14.84 5.78
N ALA A 77 2.12 -13.84 5.53
CA ALA A 77 2.23 -12.52 6.15
C ALA A 77 1.67 -12.58 7.57
N THR A 78 2.55 -12.45 8.57
CA THR A 78 2.21 -12.51 10.00
C THR A 78 2.23 -11.15 10.66
N GLU A 79 2.79 -10.13 9.99
CA GLU A 79 2.89 -8.76 10.48
C GLU A 79 2.48 -7.77 9.41
N VAL A 80 1.72 -6.77 9.83
CA VAL A 80 1.35 -5.61 9.02
C VAL A 80 1.60 -4.34 9.82
N GLY A 81 2.02 -3.27 9.14
CA GLY A 81 2.12 -1.95 9.73
C GLY A 81 1.85 -0.89 8.69
N CYS A 82 1.07 0.11 9.05
CA CYS A 82 0.60 1.14 8.13
C CYS A 82 1.05 2.52 8.59
N ALA A 83 1.29 3.41 7.64
CA ALA A 83 1.60 4.80 7.91
C ALA A 83 0.94 5.69 6.87
N MET A 84 0.70 6.95 7.26
CA MET A 84 0.11 7.94 6.38
C MET A 84 0.89 9.25 6.46
N GLN A 85 1.19 9.81 5.30
CA GLN A 85 1.83 11.12 5.17
C GLN A 85 0.93 12.08 4.40
N ARG A 86 0.86 13.32 4.88
CA ARG A 86 0.30 14.43 4.09
C ARG A 86 1.40 15.01 3.20
N CYS A 87 1.21 14.92 1.90
CA CYS A 87 2.13 15.34 0.85
C CYS A 87 1.63 16.61 0.18
N TYR A 88 2.55 17.53 -0.08
CA TYR A 88 2.32 18.74 -0.87
C TYR A 88 3.16 18.62 -2.14
N GLN A 89 2.54 18.69 -3.31
CA GLN A 89 3.32 18.81 -4.54
C GLN A 89 3.82 20.24 -4.67
N PHE A 90 5.13 20.41 -4.86
CA PHE A 90 5.74 21.70 -5.19
C PHE A 90 5.32 22.08 -6.62
N GLY A 91 4.53 23.15 -6.75
CA GLY A 91 3.95 23.55 -8.03
C GLY A 91 2.46 23.84 -7.89
N GLN A 92 2.17 25.06 -7.43
CA GLN A 92 0.93 25.83 -7.50
C GLN A 92 -0.42 25.04 -7.52
N LEU A 93 -1.14 25.16 -6.39
CA LEU A 93 -2.61 25.03 -6.27
C LEU A 93 -3.27 23.65 -6.17
N MET A 94 -2.57 22.57 -5.81
CA MET A 94 -3.22 21.28 -5.57
C MET A 94 -3.55 21.02 -4.10
N LYS A 95 -4.78 20.52 -3.87
CA LYS A 95 -5.28 20.01 -2.58
C LYS A 95 -4.27 19.03 -1.96
N PRO A 96 -4.14 18.98 -0.62
CA PRO A 96 -3.21 18.07 0.02
C PRO A 96 -3.50 16.62 -0.38
N LEU A 97 -2.45 15.86 -0.68
CA LEU A 97 -2.53 14.44 -1.00
C LEU A 97 -2.15 13.65 0.25
N TYR A 98 -3.03 12.79 0.74
CA TYR A 98 -2.69 11.84 1.80
C TYR A 98 -2.23 10.54 1.15
N LEU A 99 -0.96 10.20 1.35
CA LEU A 99 -0.38 8.94 0.93
C LEU A 99 -0.47 7.97 2.11
N LEU A 100 -1.21 6.87 1.93
CA LEU A 100 -1.36 5.80 2.90
C LEU A 100 -0.69 4.54 2.36
N SER A 101 0.16 3.93 3.17
CA SER A 101 0.78 2.66 2.84
C SER A 101 0.68 1.67 3.99
N CYS A 102 0.44 0.41 3.68
CA CYS A 102 0.60 -0.70 4.60
C CYS A 102 1.67 -1.64 4.07
N VAL A 103 2.62 -2.01 4.92
CA VAL A 103 3.71 -2.93 4.63
C VAL A 103 3.46 -4.23 5.37
N PHE A 104 3.68 -5.34 4.69
CA PHE A 104 3.47 -6.72 5.14
C PHE A 104 4.80 -7.46 5.07
N ASN A 105 5.11 -8.31 6.05
CA ASN A 105 6.25 -9.21 5.95
C ASN A 105 5.96 -10.41 5.03
N ASN A 106 7.02 -11.12 4.63
CA ASN A 106 6.95 -12.39 3.91
C ASN A 106 6.10 -12.37 2.63
N ALA A 107 6.23 -11.32 1.83
CA ALA A 107 5.47 -11.11 0.59
C ALA A 107 6.30 -11.33 -0.68
#